data_AF-A0A917W714-F1
#
_entry.id   AF-A0A917W714-F1
#
_cell.length_a   1.000
_cell.length_b   1.000
_cell.length_c   1.000
_cell.angle_alpha   90.00
_cell.angle_beta   90.00
_cell.angle_gamma   90.00
#
_symmetry.space_group_name_H-M   'P 1'
#
loop_
_entity.id
_entity.type
_entity.pdbx_description
1 polymer ?
#
loop_
_entity_poly.entity_id
_entity_poly.type
_entity_poly.pdbx_seq_one_letter_code
_entity_poly.pdbx_strand_id
1 'polypeptide(L)'
;MTDATDDQVFADWLEAMHPRLSRFEDFLLPANVIHEDGTQEPFLRDYSRESLEQLEQFILDRWPTQAAFLEESDTDFIDGATRYIGETLLRAYGGGWHLNDVPTFDSSGRPFVLLDTLDKTPITPFFLLTALLKRRTGRELTRVYDGQALNIAERREQEGPDWQPRRDPVPGITS
;
A
#
# COMPACT_ATOMS: atom_id res chain seq x y z
N MET A 1 11.25 18.24 -12.15
CA MET A 1 10.44 19.10 -13.05
C MET A 1 9.56 18.13 -13.80
N THR A 2 8.51 17.69 -13.12
CA THR A 2 7.52 16.77 -13.64
C THR A 2 7.01 17.27 -14.98
N ASP A 3 6.93 16.38 -15.98
CA ASP A 3 6.24 16.71 -17.24
C ASP A 3 4.77 16.99 -16.89
N ALA A 4 4.15 18.01 -17.48
CA ALA A 4 2.73 18.29 -17.29
C ALA A 4 1.84 17.06 -17.60
N THR A 5 2.36 16.14 -18.41
CA THR A 5 1.74 14.84 -18.73
C THR A 5 1.76 13.89 -17.53
N ASP A 6 2.86 13.82 -16.78
CA ASP A 6 3.02 12.93 -15.62
C ASP A 6 2.13 13.39 -14.44
N ASP A 7 2.03 14.70 -14.22
CA ASP A 7 1.13 15.29 -13.23
C ASP A 7 -0.34 14.98 -13.54
N GLN A 8 -0.75 15.08 -14.82
CA GLN A 8 -2.11 14.75 -15.23
C GLN A 8 -2.40 13.25 -15.07
N VAL A 9 -1.46 12.38 -15.47
CA VAL A 9 -1.60 10.93 -15.30
C VAL A 9 -1.76 10.56 -13.83
N PHE A 10 -0.98 11.18 -12.95
CA PHE A 10 -1.10 10.95 -11.52
C PHE A 10 -2.41 11.49 -10.93
N ALA A 11 -2.86 12.67 -11.37
CA ALA A 11 -4.17 13.21 -10.98
C ALA A 11 -5.31 12.27 -11.41
N ASP A 12 -5.32 11.79 -12.65
CA ASP A 12 -6.30 10.82 -13.15
C ASP A 12 -6.24 9.51 -12.36
N TRP A 13 -5.04 9.08 -11.98
CA TRP A 13 -4.84 7.91 -11.13
C TRP A 13 -5.45 8.13 -9.74
N LEU A 14 -5.31 9.31 -9.13
CA LEU A 14 -5.94 9.64 -7.84
C LEU A 14 -7.46 9.75 -7.94
N GLU A 15 -8.00 10.37 -8.99
CA GLU A 15 -9.45 10.45 -9.23
C GLU A 15 -10.08 9.05 -9.39
N ALA A 16 -9.33 8.11 -9.96
CA ALA A 16 -9.74 6.72 -10.09
C ALA A 16 -9.60 5.89 -8.80
N MET A 17 -9.18 6.47 -7.66
CA MET A 17 -8.84 5.71 -6.45
C MET A 17 -10.00 4.87 -5.93
N HIS A 18 -11.15 5.48 -5.67
CA HIS A 18 -12.32 4.76 -5.16
C HIS A 18 -12.77 3.62 -6.09
N PRO A 19 -13.09 3.85 -7.38
CA PRO A 19 -13.56 2.75 -8.24
C PRO A 19 -12.52 1.66 -8.45
N ARG A 20 -11.21 1.98 -8.42
CA ARG A 20 -10.14 0.97 -8.54
C ARG A 20 -9.98 0.14 -7.28
N LEU A 21 -10.06 0.75 -6.10
CA LEU A 21 -10.07 0.03 -4.82
C LEU A 21 -11.30 -0.86 -4.69
N SER A 22 -12.51 -0.34 -4.95
CA SER A 22 -13.72 -1.17 -4.89
C SER A 22 -13.62 -2.38 -5.82
N ARG A 23 -13.11 -2.19 -7.05
CA ARG A 23 -12.87 -3.30 -7.97
C ARG A 23 -11.88 -4.32 -7.40
N PHE A 24 -10.80 -3.86 -6.79
CA PHE A 24 -9.80 -4.73 -6.18
C PHE A 24 -10.41 -5.55 -5.03
N GLU A 25 -11.13 -4.89 -4.14
CA GLU A 25 -11.80 -5.49 -2.98
C GLU A 25 -12.88 -6.52 -3.37
N ASP A 26 -13.69 -6.19 -4.38
CA ASP A 26 -14.86 -6.98 -4.77
C ASP A 26 -14.51 -8.16 -5.69
N PHE A 27 -13.49 -8.01 -6.54
CA PHE A 27 -13.24 -8.96 -7.64
C PHE A 27 -11.84 -9.56 -7.65
N LEU A 28 -10.84 -8.91 -7.04
CA LEU A 28 -9.44 -9.34 -7.15
C LEU A 28 -8.89 -9.91 -5.83
N LEU A 29 -9.47 -9.55 -4.69
CA LEU A 29 -9.23 -10.20 -3.42
C LEU A 29 -10.10 -11.45 -3.26
N PRO A 30 -9.58 -12.50 -2.59
CA PRO A 30 -10.38 -13.68 -2.32
C PRO A 30 -11.54 -13.34 -1.35
N ALA A 31 -12.62 -14.12 -1.42
CA ALA A 31 -13.73 -13.96 -0.47
C ALA A 31 -13.31 -14.35 0.96
N ASN A 32 -12.51 -15.41 1.08
CA ASN A 32 -12.07 -16.00 2.34
C ASN A 32 -10.56 -16.28 2.32
N VAL A 33 -9.95 -16.23 3.50
CA VAL A 33 -8.68 -16.89 3.79
C VAL A 33 -8.94 -18.36 4.06
N ILE A 34 -8.08 -19.23 3.55
CA ILE A 34 -8.12 -20.68 3.78
C ILE A 34 -6.93 -21.03 4.65
N HIS A 35 -7.19 -21.55 5.85
CA HIS A 35 -6.15 -21.97 6.79
C HIS A 35 -5.65 -23.39 6.46
N GLU A 36 -4.47 -23.75 6.98
CA GLU A 36 -3.85 -25.07 6.74
C GLU A 36 -4.73 -26.25 7.19
N ASP A 37 -5.55 -26.06 8.23
CA ASP A 37 -6.50 -27.05 8.73
C ASP A 37 -7.80 -27.16 7.90
N GLY A 38 -7.90 -26.37 6.83
CA GLY A 38 -9.04 -26.30 5.92
C GLY A 38 -10.18 -25.40 6.41
N THR A 39 -10.04 -24.74 7.57
CA THR A 39 -11.01 -23.73 8.01
C THR A 39 -10.96 -22.49 7.11
N GLN A 40 -12.09 -21.80 7.02
CA GLN A 40 -12.22 -20.60 6.20
C GLN A 40 -12.77 -19.45 7.02
N GLU A 41 -12.16 -18.28 6.87
CA GLU A 41 -12.63 -17.02 7.45
C GLU A 41 -12.74 -15.95 6.37
N PRO A 42 -13.65 -14.97 6.50
CA PRO A 42 -13.73 -13.87 5.55
C PRO A 42 -12.41 -13.12 5.43
N PHE A 43 -12.02 -12.78 4.20
CA PHE A 43 -10.87 -11.90 3.98
C PHE A 43 -11.20 -10.49 4.50
N LEU A 44 -10.31 -9.92 5.31
CA LEU A 44 -10.47 -8.59 5.91
C LEU A 44 -10.22 -7.50 4.85
N ARG A 45 -11.18 -6.59 4.70
CA ARG A 45 -11.13 -5.45 3.77
C ARG A 45 -11.26 -4.11 4.51
N ASP A 46 -10.68 -4.05 5.70
CA ASP A 46 -10.86 -2.96 6.65
C ASP A 46 -9.63 -2.05 6.75
N TYR A 47 -8.63 -2.25 5.89
CA TYR A 47 -7.38 -1.49 5.90
C TYR A 47 -6.67 -1.55 7.26
N SER A 48 -6.78 -2.69 7.96
CA SER A 48 -6.03 -3.01 9.17
C SER A 48 -4.66 -3.60 8.87
N ARG A 49 -3.82 -3.71 9.92
CA ARG A 49 -2.57 -4.46 9.87
C ARG A 49 -2.80 -5.92 9.46
N GLU A 50 -3.85 -6.53 9.99
CA GLU A 50 -4.25 -7.91 9.74
C GLU A 50 -4.68 -8.10 8.28
N SER A 51 -5.36 -7.12 7.68
CA SER A 51 -5.70 -7.17 6.25
C SER A 51 -4.45 -7.14 5.34
N LEU A 52 -3.37 -6.46 5.76
CA LEU A 52 -2.09 -6.51 5.05
C LEU A 52 -1.40 -7.87 5.20
N GLU A 53 -1.50 -8.49 6.36
CA GLU A 53 -0.98 -9.85 6.58
C GLU A 53 -1.67 -10.85 5.66
N GLN A 54 -3.01 -10.83 5.60
CA GLN A 54 -3.79 -11.68 4.70
C GLN A 54 -3.47 -11.39 3.23
N LEU A 55 -3.30 -10.12 2.84
CA LEU A 55 -2.90 -9.74 1.49
C LEU A 55 -1.51 -10.28 1.12
N GLU A 56 -0.53 -10.18 2.01
CA GLU A 56 0.81 -10.70 1.76
C GLU A 56 0.78 -12.21 1.54
N GLN A 57 0.09 -12.97 2.40
CA GLN A 57 -0.05 -14.42 2.23
C GLN A 57 -0.73 -14.77 0.91
N PHE A 58 -1.84 -14.09 0.57
CA PHE A 58 -2.52 -14.30 -0.70
C PHE A 58 -1.60 -14.09 -1.92
N ILE A 59 -0.74 -13.06 -1.88
CA ILE A 59 0.24 -12.82 -2.96
C ILE A 59 1.31 -13.92 -2.99
N LEU A 60 1.81 -14.35 -1.83
CA LEU A 60 2.85 -15.39 -1.75
C LEU A 60 2.35 -16.77 -2.22
N ASP A 61 1.08 -17.07 -2.00
CA ASP A 61 0.41 -18.29 -2.45
C ASP A 61 0.10 -18.26 -3.95
N ARG A 62 -0.39 -17.12 -4.45
CA ARG A 62 -0.72 -16.95 -5.87
C ARG A 62 0.53 -16.95 -6.76
N TRP A 63 1.63 -16.35 -6.29
CA TRP A 63 2.87 -16.24 -7.08
C TRP A 63 4.06 -16.92 -6.40
N PRO A 64 4.62 -17.98 -6.99
CA PRO A 64 5.76 -18.70 -6.40
C PRO A 64 7.07 -17.91 -6.47
N THR A 65 7.19 -16.95 -7.40
CA THR A 65 8.41 -16.14 -7.57
C THR A 65 8.08 -14.70 -7.99
N GLN A 66 9.02 -13.79 -7.74
CA GLN A 66 8.95 -12.41 -8.24
C GLN A 66 8.86 -12.36 -9.78
N ALA A 67 9.57 -13.25 -10.49
CA ALA A 67 9.52 -13.31 -11.94
C ALA A 67 8.12 -13.66 -12.45
N ALA A 68 7.48 -14.69 -11.87
CA ALA A 68 6.12 -15.07 -12.24
C ALA A 68 5.11 -13.93 -12.05
N PHE A 69 5.24 -13.17 -10.96
CA PHE A 69 4.41 -11.99 -10.71
C PHE A 69 4.60 -10.87 -11.74
N LEU A 70 5.85 -10.61 -12.15
CA LEU A 70 6.15 -9.59 -13.15
C LEU A 70 5.78 -10.02 -14.57
N GLU A 71 5.84 -11.32 -14.87
CA GLU A 71 5.49 -11.90 -16.17
C GLU A 71 3.98 -11.93 -16.42
N GLU A 72 3.17 -12.27 -15.40
CA GLU A 72 1.71 -12.36 -15.52
C GLU A 72 1.09 -11.04 -16.00
N SER A 73 1.78 -9.92 -15.79
CA SER A 73 1.37 -8.60 -16.26
C SER A 73 -0.07 -8.25 -15.86
N ASP A 74 -0.53 -8.76 -14.70
CA ASP A 74 -1.85 -8.46 -14.14
C ASP A 74 -1.86 -7.04 -13.59
N THR A 75 -1.97 -6.08 -14.50
CA THR A 75 -1.91 -4.65 -14.20
C THR A 75 -3.05 -4.21 -13.28
N ASP A 76 -4.22 -4.85 -13.36
CA ASP A 76 -5.37 -4.56 -12.50
C ASP A 76 -5.10 -4.99 -11.05
N PHE A 77 -4.53 -6.19 -10.83
CA PHE A 77 -4.14 -6.62 -9.48
C PHE A 77 -3.01 -5.77 -8.92
N ILE A 78 -1.96 -5.50 -9.70
CA ILE A 78 -0.81 -4.71 -9.25
C ILE A 78 -1.24 -3.29 -8.89
N ASP A 79 -2.07 -2.65 -9.71
CA ASP A 79 -2.62 -1.31 -9.43
C ASP A 79 -3.48 -1.33 -8.16
N GLY A 80 -4.41 -2.28 -8.05
CA GLY A 80 -5.29 -2.42 -6.89
C GLY A 80 -4.52 -2.68 -5.59
N ALA A 81 -3.55 -3.59 -5.60
CA ALA A 81 -2.72 -3.89 -4.44
C ALA A 81 -1.81 -2.70 -4.06
N THR A 82 -1.28 -1.98 -5.05
CA THR A 82 -0.50 -0.75 -4.82
C THR A 82 -1.34 0.28 -4.07
N ARG A 83 -2.56 0.54 -4.56
CA ARG A 83 -3.53 1.43 -3.91
C ARG A 83 -3.86 0.95 -2.51
N TYR A 84 -4.27 -0.31 -2.35
CA TYR A 84 -4.71 -0.87 -1.07
C TYR A 84 -3.64 -0.77 0.02
N ILE A 85 -2.38 -1.11 -0.30
CA ILE A 85 -1.27 -1.02 0.65
C ILE A 85 -1.00 0.43 1.06
N GLY A 86 -0.87 1.35 0.10
CA GLY A 86 -0.60 2.75 0.43
C GLY A 86 -1.76 3.38 1.21
N GLU A 87 -2.98 3.08 0.82
CA GLU A 87 -4.20 3.55 1.48
C GLU A 87 -4.40 2.96 2.88
N THR A 88 -3.91 1.74 3.13
CA THR A 88 -3.84 1.18 4.49
C THR A 88 -2.88 1.99 5.36
N LEU A 89 -1.69 2.30 4.85
CA LEU A 89 -0.70 3.09 5.58
C LEU A 89 -1.19 4.53 5.83
N LEU A 90 -1.78 5.18 4.84
CA LEU A 90 -2.30 6.55 4.96
C LEU A 90 -3.47 6.67 5.93
N ARG A 91 -4.34 5.65 6.02
CA ARG A 91 -5.41 5.62 7.04
C ARG A 91 -4.85 5.48 8.45
N ALA A 92 -3.79 4.69 8.63
CA ALA A 92 -3.18 4.48 9.94
C ALA A 92 -2.28 5.66 10.38
N TYR A 93 -1.56 6.27 9.44
CA TYR A 93 -0.42 7.15 9.76
C TYR A 93 -0.47 8.52 9.08
N GLY A 94 -1.58 8.86 8.42
CA GLY A 94 -1.74 10.11 7.68
C GLY A 94 -0.73 10.26 6.55
N GLY A 95 -0.51 11.50 6.12
CA GLY A 95 0.31 11.83 4.96
C GLY A 95 -0.47 11.82 3.65
N GLY A 96 0.25 11.66 2.53
CA GLY A 96 -0.33 11.78 1.20
C GLY A 96 0.36 10.93 0.14
N TRP A 97 -0.32 10.81 -1.00
CA TRP A 97 0.22 10.22 -2.22
C TRP A 97 1.03 11.24 -3.01
N HIS A 98 2.12 10.78 -3.60
CA HIS A 98 3.00 11.57 -4.45
C HIS A 98 3.48 10.73 -5.64
N LEU A 99 3.94 11.40 -6.70
CA LEU A 99 4.58 10.77 -7.85
C LEU A 99 6.09 11.02 -7.81
N ASN A 100 6.90 10.00 -8.04
CA ASN A 100 8.35 10.17 -8.11
C ASN A 100 8.75 10.78 -9.46
N ASP A 101 9.05 12.09 -9.47
CA ASP A 101 9.51 12.85 -10.65
C ASP A 101 11.04 12.86 -10.80
N VAL A 102 11.78 12.18 -9.92
CA VAL A 102 13.25 12.17 -9.92
C VAL A 102 13.78 10.97 -10.73
N PRO A 103 14.44 11.20 -11.88
CA PRO A 103 14.90 10.13 -12.78
C PRO A 103 16.03 9.25 -12.22
N THR A 104 16.54 9.55 -11.02
CA THR A 104 17.72 8.90 -10.43
C THR A 104 17.39 7.64 -9.64
N PHE A 105 16.11 7.37 -9.39
CA PHE A 105 15.68 6.12 -8.76
C PHE A 105 15.00 5.23 -9.81
N ASP A 106 15.17 3.92 -9.65
CA ASP A 106 14.44 2.85 -10.37
C ASP A 106 12.90 2.89 -10.18
N SER A 107 12.38 3.90 -9.50
CA SER A 107 10.97 4.18 -9.23
C SER A 107 10.37 5.36 -9.99
N SER A 108 11.10 5.99 -10.92
CA SER A 108 10.56 7.10 -11.73
C SER A 108 9.16 6.75 -12.28
N GLY A 109 8.20 7.64 -12.08
CA GLY A 109 6.81 7.46 -12.54
C GLY A 109 5.95 6.50 -11.72
N ARG A 110 6.38 6.06 -10.53
CA ARG A 110 5.55 5.25 -9.62
C ARG A 110 4.95 6.09 -8.49
N PRO A 111 3.66 5.90 -8.15
CA PRO A 111 3.08 6.45 -6.94
C PRO A 111 3.78 5.93 -5.69
N PHE A 112 4.00 6.81 -4.73
CA PHE A 112 4.51 6.50 -3.40
C PHE A 112 3.73 7.28 -2.34
N VAL A 113 3.83 6.85 -1.09
CA VAL A 113 3.26 7.58 0.06
C VAL A 113 4.37 8.25 0.86
N LEU A 114 4.13 9.48 1.29
CA LEU A 114 4.86 10.13 2.37
C LEU A 114 3.96 10.17 3.57
N LEU A 115 4.33 9.44 4.62
CA LEU A 115 3.53 9.38 5.84
C LEU A 115 3.80 10.59 6.71
N ASP A 116 2.80 11.01 7.50
CA ASP A 116 2.96 12.08 8.49
C ASP A 116 3.57 11.55 9.79
N THR A 117 4.68 10.82 9.69
CA THR A 117 5.44 10.32 10.85
C THR A 117 6.75 11.10 11.04
N LEU A 118 7.52 10.74 12.08
CA LEU A 118 8.85 11.31 12.31
C LEU A 118 9.80 11.04 11.14
N ASP A 119 9.77 9.81 10.61
CA ASP A 119 10.50 9.43 9.40
C ASP A 119 9.63 9.71 8.17
N LYS A 120 10.16 10.51 7.24
CA LYS A 120 9.49 10.88 5.99
C LYS A 120 10.09 10.14 4.78
N THR A 121 10.67 8.97 5.01
CA THR A 121 11.16 8.11 3.93
C THR A 121 10.01 7.72 3.01
N PRO A 122 10.12 7.96 1.68
CA PRO A 122 9.14 7.50 0.70
C PRO A 122 8.90 5.99 0.77
N ILE A 123 7.62 5.59 0.79
CA ILE A 123 7.23 4.18 0.68
C ILE A 123 6.54 3.99 -0.66
N THR A 124 7.17 3.25 -1.57
CA THR A 124 6.60 2.88 -2.86
C THR A 124 5.94 1.49 -2.75
N PRO A 125 4.60 1.37 -2.72
CA PRO A 125 3.95 0.08 -2.43
C PRO A 125 4.28 -1.01 -3.46
N PHE A 126 4.49 -0.64 -4.73
CA PHE A 126 4.98 -1.57 -5.76
C PHE A 126 6.32 -2.23 -5.37
N PHE A 127 7.21 -1.50 -4.71
CA PHE A 127 8.48 -2.08 -4.22
C PHE A 127 8.29 -3.00 -3.03
N LEU A 128 7.23 -2.81 -2.23
CA LEU A 128 6.86 -3.78 -1.21
C LEU A 128 6.33 -5.08 -1.82
N LEU A 129 5.51 -5.00 -2.87
CA LEU A 129 5.04 -6.18 -3.64
C LEU A 129 6.20 -6.99 -4.22
N THR A 130 7.20 -6.31 -4.76
CA THR A 130 8.38 -7.02 -5.30
C THR A 130 9.29 -7.55 -4.18
N ALA A 131 9.46 -6.80 -3.09
CA ALA A 131 10.26 -7.22 -1.94
C ALA A 131 9.67 -8.45 -1.23
N LEU A 132 8.34 -8.50 -1.01
CA LEU A 132 7.69 -9.64 -0.36
C LEU A 132 7.86 -10.91 -1.18
N LEU A 133 7.74 -10.85 -2.51
CA LEU A 133 7.95 -12.02 -3.37
C LEU A 133 9.41 -12.47 -3.46
N LYS A 134 10.35 -11.52 -3.29
CA LYS A 134 11.78 -11.82 -3.25
C LYS A 134 12.22 -12.43 -1.93
N ARG A 135 11.69 -11.95 -0.80
CA ARG A 135 12.09 -12.36 0.55
C ARG A 135 11.24 -13.51 1.10
N ARG A 136 9.96 -13.55 0.74
CA ARG A 136 8.96 -14.58 1.09
C ARG A 136 8.88 -14.85 2.61
N THR A 137 8.95 -13.79 3.42
CA THR A 137 8.93 -13.93 4.88
C THR A 137 7.52 -13.97 5.47
N GLY A 138 6.50 -13.57 4.69
CA GLY A 138 5.11 -13.47 5.13
C GLY A 138 4.86 -12.33 6.12
N ARG A 139 5.79 -11.37 6.23
CA ARG A 139 5.78 -10.28 7.22
C ARG A 139 6.33 -8.96 6.69
N GLU A 140 6.60 -8.82 5.40
CA GLU A 140 7.18 -7.59 4.86
C GLU A 140 6.21 -6.40 4.98
N LEU A 141 4.93 -6.58 4.68
CA LEU A 141 3.92 -5.52 4.77
C LEU A 141 3.66 -5.14 6.24
N THR A 142 3.49 -6.13 7.12
CA THR A 142 3.27 -5.87 8.55
C THR A 142 4.50 -5.25 9.20
N ARG A 143 5.72 -5.62 8.79
CA ARG A 143 6.94 -5.00 9.30
C ARG A 143 7.02 -3.52 8.96
N VAL A 144 6.64 -3.12 7.74
CA VAL A 144 6.56 -1.71 7.37
C VAL A 144 5.51 -1.01 8.20
N TYR A 145 4.31 -1.61 8.32
CA TYR A 145 3.24 -1.07 9.15
C TYR A 145 3.70 -0.84 10.60
N ASP A 146 4.26 -1.85 11.26
CA ASP A 146 4.71 -1.80 12.65
C ASP A 146 5.84 -0.79 12.87
N GLY A 147 6.76 -0.67 11.89
CA GLY A 147 7.82 0.35 11.94
C GLY A 147 7.26 1.77 11.99
N GLN A 148 6.17 2.04 11.28
CA GLN A 148 5.55 3.37 11.27
C GLN A 148 4.74 3.64 12.55
N ALA A 149 4.16 2.61 13.17
CA ALA A 149 3.56 2.75 14.50
C ALA A 149 4.58 3.24 15.54
N LEU A 150 5.82 2.74 15.47
CA LEU A 150 6.92 3.21 16.33
C LEU A 150 7.27 4.68 16.04
N ASN A 151 7.35 5.09 14.77
CA ASN A 151 7.63 6.48 14.40
C ASN A 151 6.54 7.45 14.90
N ILE A 152 5.26 7.03 14.89
CA ILE A 152 4.16 7.82 15.45
C ILE A 152 4.27 7.92 16.97
N ALA A 153 4.58 6.82 17.66
CA ALA A 153 4.76 6.82 19.10
C ALA A 153 5.89 7.78 19.52
N GLU A 154 7.04 7.69 18.85
CA GLU A 154 8.18 8.59 19.11
C GLU A 154 7.82 10.06 18.83
N ARG A 155 7.10 10.35 17.74
CA ARG A 155 6.65 11.71 17.44
C ARG A 155 5.69 12.26 18.51
N ARG A 156 4.77 11.45 19.03
CA ARG A 156 3.86 11.84 20.12
C ARG A 156 4.60 12.11 21.42
N GLU A 157 5.69 11.41 21.70
CA GLU A 157 6.55 11.71 22.84
C GLU A 157 7.22 13.09 22.70
N GLN A 158 7.55 13.51 21.47
CA GLN A 158 8.19 14.81 21.19
C GLN A 158 7.19 15.99 21.11
N GLU A 159 6.05 15.80 20.44
CA GLU A 159 5.07 16.87 20.17
C GLU A 159 3.90 16.91 21.16
N GLY A 160 3.72 15.85 21.96
CA GLY A 160 2.66 15.71 22.94
C GLY A 160 1.56 14.72 22.53
N PRO A 161 0.78 14.19 23.50
CA PRO A 161 -0.19 13.12 23.28
C PRO A 161 -1.39 13.55 22.41
N ASP A 162 -1.66 14.85 22.32
CA ASP A 162 -2.77 15.39 21.52
C ASP A 162 -2.42 15.48 20.03
N TRP A 163 -1.14 15.32 19.67
CA TRP A 163 -0.72 15.31 18.28
C TRP A 163 -1.28 14.06 17.56
N GLN A 164 -1.82 14.30 16.37
CA GLN A 164 -2.36 13.25 15.49
C GLN A 164 -1.83 13.44 14.07
N PRO A 165 -1.56 12.34 13.35
CA PRO A 165 -1.15 12.42 11.96
C PRO A 165 -2.26 13.06 11.12
N ARG A 166 -1.88 13.97 10.22
CA ARG A 166 -2.78 14.62 9.29
C ARG A 166 -2.72 13.90 7.95
N ARG A 167 -3.88 13.50 7.44
CA ARG A 167 -4.04 12.91 6.12
C ARG A 167 -4.38 13.97 5.09
N ASP A 168 -3.71 13.93 3.95
CA ASP A 168 -4.07 14.74 2.79
C ASP A 168 -5.29 14.12 2.08
N PRO A 169 -6.17 14.95 1.50
CA PRO A 169 -7.39 14.45 0.87
C PRO A 169 -7.07 13.57 -0.35
N VAL A 170 -7.81 12.47 -0.49
CA VAL A 170 -7.78 11.61 -1.68
C VAL A 170 -9.15 11.68 -2.35
N PRO A 171 -9.24 12.07 -3.63
CA PRO A 171 -10.51 12.17 -4.34
C PRO A 171 -11.35 10.88 -4.24
N GLY A 172 -12.65 11.04 -4.00
CA GLY A 172 -13.59 9.92 -3.89
C GLY A 172 -13.45 9.05 -2.63
N ILE A 173 -12.46 9.29 -1.75
CA ILE A 173 -12.32 8.59 -0.47
C ILE A 173 -12.71 9.54 0.66
N THR A 174 -13.66 9.13 1.49
CA THR A 174 -13.99 9.89 2.70
C THR A 174 -12.91 9.61 3.77
N SER A 175 -12.32 10.68 4.30
CA SER A 175 -11.29 10.66 5.34
C SER A 175 -11.81 10.16 6.69
#